data_AF-A0AAP7WDN5-F1
#
_entry.id   AF-A0AAP7WDN5-F1
#
_cell.length_a   1.000
_cell.length_b   1.000
_cell.length_c   1.000
_cell.angle_alpha   90.00
_cell.angle_beta   90.00
_cell.angle_gamma   90.00
#
_symmetry.space_group_name_H-M   'P 1'
#
loop_
_entity.id
_entity.type
_entity.pdbx_description
1 polymer ?
#
loop_
_entity_poly.entity_id
_entity_poly.type
_entity_poly.pdbx_seq_one_letter_code
_entity_poly.pdbx_strand_id
1 'polypeptide(L)'
;MKVDYHIHLEEGPYSIGWLAKINDELQYFEPLKEEKHSMEWLMKTQERLQRRVKEGPFTAKWIDLYLEEAVRKGIKEVGIVDHLYRFHEAKGYYEKHVDISDSKLGRLQKEWLDQVRVTSIYDFTKAIEEAKERWSKRGITLKLGIEADYFIGGEQELKGLLALGDFDYVIGSVHFIDGWGFDNPDTKEYFGTHELHTLYHTFFATVESAVRSELFDIIAHLDNIKVFNYRLNENEQLSYYKEIACALVETNTATEINAGLYYRYPVREMCPSPLYLQVLAKHGVPITLSSDAHYPNDLGKYVEENIKTLRNHDISHIATFTKRVRTMRLLEEEGIISK
;
A
#
# COMPACT_ATOMS: atom_id res chain seq x y z
N MET A 1 6.98 2.32 19.68
CA MET A 1 6.01 3.15 18.93
C MET A 1 5.23 2.26 17.98
N LYS A 2 3.90 2.40 17.94
CA LYS A 2 3.07 1.81 16.88
C LYS A 2 2.97 2.75 15.68
N VAL A 3 3.21 2.23 14.47
CA VAL A 3 3.16 2.99 13.20
C VAL A 3 2.35 2.23 12.16
N ASP A 4 1.93 2.94 11.12
CA ASP A 4 1.38 2.34 9.90
C ASP A 4 1.78 3.18 8.68
N TYR A 5 2.57 2.61 7.78
CA TYR A 5 3.29 3.34 6.73
C TYR A 5 2.76 3.07 5.32
N HIS A 6 1.65 2.36 5.18
CA HIS A 6 1.09 2.02 3.88
C HIS A 6 -0.43 2.19 3.91
N ILE A 7 -0.88 3.41 3.67
CA ILE A 7 -2.29 3.78 3.66
C ILE A 7 -2.58 4.57 2.39
N HIS A 8 -3.59 4.11 1.67
CA HIS A 8 -4.16 4.74 0.49
C HIS A 8 -5.43 5.47 0.90
N LEU A 9 -5.54 6.75 0.56
CA LEU A 9 -6.77 7.52 0.78
C LEU A 9 -7.90 6.98 -0.10
N GLU A 10 -7.56 6.48 -1.30
CA GLU A 10 -8.47 5.96 -2.31
C GLU A 10 -7.73 5.18 -3.41
N GLU A 11 -8.30 4.07 -3.91
CA GLU A 11 -7.69 3.24 -4.97
C GLU A 11 -8.53 3.19 -6.26
N GLY A 12 -9.85 3.39 -6.17
CA GLY A 12 -10.76 3.18 -7.30
C GLY A 12 -10.78 1.71 -7.76
N PRO A 13 -11.34 1.39 -8.94
CA PRO A 13 -12.25 2.22 -9.72
C PRO A 13 -13.57 2.52 -8.98
N TYR A 14 -14.27 3.60 -9.38
CA TYR A 14 -15.48 4.10 -8.71
C TYR A 14 -16.73 3.29 -9.07
N SER A 15 -16.85 2.09 -8.52
CA SER A 15 -17.99 1.18 -8.71
C SER A 15 -19.10 1.37 -7.66
N ILE A 16 -20.25 0.70 -7.87
CA ILE A 16 -21.29 0.59 -6.82
C ILE A 16 -20.74 -0.13 -5.57
N GLY A 17 -19.82 -1.09 -5.76
CA GLY A 17 -19.12 -1.74 -4.66
C GLY A 17 -18.28 -0.75 -3.85
N TRP A 18 -17.58 0.16 -4.54
CA TRP A 18 -16.85 1.25 -3.89
C TRP A 18 -17.80 2.15 -3.09
N LEU A 19 -18.95 2.56 -3.64
CA LEU A 19 -19.95 3.34 -2.90
C LEU A 19 -20.49 2.63 -1.66
N ALA A 20 -20.73 1.32 -1.76
CA ALA A 20 -21.16 0.50 -0.63
C ALA A 20 -20.11 0.48 0.48
N LYS A 21 -18.82 0.38 0.13
CA LYS A 21 -17.72 0.45 1.10
C LYS A 21 -17.62 1.82 1.76
N ILE A 22 -17.66 2.90 0.99
CA ILE A 22 -17.69 4.26 1.55
C ILE A 22 -18.87 4.46 2.51
N ASN A 23 -20.03 3.87 2.20
CA ASN A 23 -21.17 3.89 3.10
C ASN A 23 -20.89 3.18 4.42
N ASP A 24 -20.25 2.01 4.39
CA ASP A 24 -19.86 1.29 5.60
C ASP A 24 -18.88 2.11 6.45
N GLU A 25 -17.89 2.74 5.82
CA GLU A 25 -16.94 3.64 6.50
C GLU A 25 -17.65 4.82 7.16
N LEU A 26 -18.46 5.57 6.41
CA LEU A 26 -19.21 6.69 6.96
C LEU A 26 -20.18 6.26 8.05
N GLN A 27 -20.75 5.05 7.99
CA GLN A 27 -21.61 4.53 9.06
C GLN A 27 -20.82 4.18 10.32
N TYR A 28 -19.57 3.73 10.17
CA TYR A 28 -18.68 3.41 11.29
C TYR A 28 -18.24 4.67 12.04
N PHE A 29 -17.86 5.74 11.35
CA PHE A 29 -17.40 6.99 11.98
C PHE A 29 -18.54 7.97 12.32
N GLU A 30 -19.56 8.04 11.47
CA GLU A 30 -20.68 8.98 11.56
C GLU A 30 -22.02 8.25 11.43
N PRO A 31 -22.41 7.43 12.44
CA PRO A 31 -23.63 6.65 12.36
C PRO A 31 -24.86 7.56 12.28
N LEU A 32 -25.72 7.28 11.31
CA LEU A 32 -27.04 7.92 11.22
C LEU A 32 -27.92 7.50 12.41
N LYS A 33 -28.80 8.41 12.85
CA LYS A 33 -29.69 8.17 14.00
C LYS A 33 -30.94 7.39 13.61
N GLU A 34 -31.30 7.46 12.34
CA GLU A 34 -32.47 6.82 11.76
C GLU A 34 -32.31 5.31 11.76
N GLU A 35 -33.42 4.60 11.88
CA GLU A 35 -33.42 3.14 11.87
C GLU A 35 -32.83 2.63 10.55
N LYS A 36 -31.80 1.78 10.65
CA LYS A 36 -31.13 1.20 9.49
C LYS A 36 -32.16 0.48 8.62
N HIS A 37 -32.09 0.69 7.31
CA HIS A 37 -33.03 0.16 6.31
C HIS A 37 -34.42 0.81 6.29
N SER A 38 -34.68 1.86 7.08
CA SER A 38 -35.83 2.73 6.86
C SER A 38 -35.66 3.62 5.63
N MET A 39 -36.77 4.13 5.09
CA MET A 39 -36.73 5.08 3.96
C MET A 39 -35.97 6.36 4.32
N GLU A 40 -36.14 6.88 5.54
CA GLU A 40 -35.44 8.08 5.99
C GLU A 40 -33.93 7.87 6.10
N TRP A 41 -33.50 6.72 6.65
CA TRP A 41 -32.09 6.34 6.68
C TRP A 41 -31.50 6.26 5.27
N LEU A 42 -32.23 5.67 4.32
CA LEU A 42 -31.79 5.54 2.94
C LEU A 42 -31.64 6.92 2.26
N MET A 43 -32.61 7.83 2.45
CA MET A 43 -32.54 9.19 1.91
C MET A 43 -31.32 9.95 2.44
N LYS A 44 -31.08 9.93 3.77
CA LYS A 44 -29.91 10.58 4.38
C LYS A 44 -28.59 9.92 3.96
N THR A 45 -28.60 8.59 3.80
CA THR A 45 -27.46 7.85 3.24
C THR A 45 -27.14 8.29 1.81
N GLN A 46 -28.16 8.47 0.97
CA GLN A 46 -27.99 8.94 -0.39
C GLN A 46 -27.39 10.35 -0.43
N GLU A 47 -27.89 11.27 0.39
CA GLU A 47 -27.38 12.65 0.47
C GLU A 47 -25.91 12.72 0.88
N ARG A 48 -25.50 11.95 1.91
CA ARG A 48 -24.10 11.93 2.36
C ARG A 48 -23.16 11.30 1.33
N LEU A 49 -23.59 10.23 0.66
CA LEU A 49 -22.78 9.59 -0.38
C LEU A 49 -22.61 10.51 -1.59
N GLN A 50 -23.67 11.19 -2.02
CA GLN A 50 -23.58 12.18 -3.10
C GLN A 50 -22.59 13.30 -2.75
N ARG A 51 -22.59 13.75 -1.49
CA ARG A 51 -21.61 14.74 -1.02
C ARG A 51 -20.18 14.20 -1.09
N ARG A 52 -19.93 12.99 -0.56
CA ARG A 52 -18.59 12.37 -0.58
C ARG A 52 -18.05 12.16 -2.00
N VAL A 53 -18.91 11.81 -2.96
CA VAL A 53 -18.52 11.70 -4.37
C VAL A 53 -18.10 13.06 -4.95
N LYS A 54 -18.84 14.13 -4.64
CA LYS A 54 -18.53 15.48 -5.12
C LYS A 54 -17.27 16.07 -4.49
N GLU A 55 -17.04 15.76 -3.21
CA GLU A 55 -15.93 16.27 -2.42
C GLU A 55 -14.57 15.65 -2.81
N GLY A 56 -14.57 14.38 -3.24
CA GLY A 56 -13.35 13.67 -3.60
C GLY A 56 -12.49 13.23 -2.39
N PRO A 57 -11.32 12.61 -2.64
CA PRO A 57 -10.51 11.97 -1.60
C PRO A 57 -9.73 12.93 -0.72
N PHE A 58 -9.47 14.15 -1.19
CA PHE A 58 -8.51 15.06 -0.55
C PHE A 58 -9.14 16.12 0.37
N THR A 59 -10.38 15.89 0.79
CA THR A 59 -11.01 16.78 1.78
C THR A 59 -10.49 16.51 3.18
N ALA A 60 -10.38 17.58 3.97
CA ALA A 60 -10.03 17.47 5.39
C ALA A 60 -10.97 16.51 6.13
N LYS A 61 -12.27 16.53 5.82
CA LYS A 61 -13.25 15.63 6.42
C LYS A 61 -12.90 14.16 6.19
N TRP A 62 -12.57 13.78 4.96
CA TRP A 62 -12.24 12.38 4.63
C TRP A 62 -10.90 11.97 5.25
N ILE A 63 -9.87 12.80 5.09
CA ILE A 63 -8.53 12.55 5.64
C ILE A 63 -8.59 12.40 7.17
N ASP A 64 -9.37 13.25 7.85
CA ASP A 64 -9.45 13.22 9.30
C ASP A 64 -10.19 11.97 9.84
N LEU A 65 -10.88 11.18 9.01
CA LEU A 65 -11.37 9.85 9.42
C LEU A 65 -10.22 8.87 9.71
N TYR A 66 -9.15 8.93 8.92
CA TYR A 66 -7.92 8.16 9.17
C TYR A 66 -7.25 8.63 10.48
N LEU A 67 -7.27 9.93 10.77
CA LEU A 67 -6.79 10.46 12.04
C LEU A 67 -7.58 9.88 13.23
N GLU A 68 -8.91 9.85 13.15
CA GLU A 68 -9.73 9.27 14.21
C GLU A 68 -9.44 7.78 14.42
N GLU A 69 -9.22 7.01 13.35
CA GLU A 69 -8.80 5.62 13.46
C GLU A 69 -7.42 5.48 14.12
N ALA A 70 -6.45 6.29 13.70
CA ALA A 70 -5.10 6.26 14.25
C ALA A 70 -5.09 6.56 15.75
N VAL A 71 -5.84 7.57 16.19
CA VAL A 71 -6.03 7.90 17.60
C VAL A 71 -6.68 6.73 18.34
N ARG A 72 -7.75 6.13 17.78
CA ARG A 72 -8.44 4.99 18.40
C ARG A 72 -7.52 3.77 18.59
N LYS A 73 -6.65 3.49 17.60
CA LYS A 73 -5.73 2.35 17.63
C LYS A 73 -4.39 2.64 18.33
N GLY A 74 -4.20 3.86 18.81
CA GLY A 74 -2.96 4.29 19.48
C GLY A 74 -1.75 4.34 18.56
N ILE A 75 -1.95 4.41 17.24
CA ILE A 75 -0.87 4.62 16.26
C ILE A 75 -0.30 6.01 16.47
N LYS A 76 1.02 6.17 16.40
CA LYS A 76 1.70 7.46 16.64
C LYS A 76 2.18 8.11 15.35
N GLU A 77 2.38 7.30 14.32
CA GLU A 77 2.87 7.77 13.03
C GLU A 77 2.14 7.04 11.92
N VAL A 78 1.63 7.81 10.97
CA VAL A 78 0.83 7.36 9.84
C VAL A 78 1.43 7.90 8.57
N GLY A 79 1.61 7.03 7.59
CA GLY A 79 2.11 7.41 6.28
C GLY A 79 1.11 7.12 5.16
N ILE A 80 0.78 8.16 4.39
CA ILE A 80 -0.14 8.09 3.27
C ILE A 80 0.64 7.98 1.96
N VAL A 81 0.31 7.01 1.11
CA VAL A 81 1.11 6.58 -0.05
C VAL A 81 0.26 6.21 -1.28
N ASP A 82 -0.70 7.06 -1.65
CA ASP A 82 -1.56 6.78 -2.83
C ASP A 82 -0.75 6.32 -4.06
N HIS A 83 -1.29 5.34 -4.77
CA HIS A 83 -0.63 4.78 -5.95
C HIS A 83 -0.35 5.82 -7.04
N LEU A 84 0.87 5.79 -7.58
CA LEU A 84 1.32 6.74 -8.61
C LEU A 84 0.46 6.72 -9.89
N TYR A 85 -0.14 5.58 -10.26
CA TYR A 85 -1.02 5.47 -11.43
C TYR A 85 -2.29 6.32 -11.35
N ARG A 86 -2.66 6.79 -10.14
CA ARG A 86 -3.85 7.64 -9.93
C ARG A 86 -3.66 9.06 -10.45
N PHE A 87 -2.40 9.47 -10.68
CA PHE A 87 -2.06 10.85 -10.98
C PHE A 87 -1.88 11.11 -12.47
N HIS A 88 -2.42 12.24 -12.95
CA HIS A 88 -2.35 12.65 -14.35
C HIS A 88 -0.92 12.82 -14.85
N GLU A 89 0.00 13.26 -13.98
CA GLU A 89 1.41 13.45 -14.27
C GLU A 89 2.12 12.14 -14.64
N ALA A 90 1.67 11.01 -14.08
CA ALA A 90 2.26 9.70 -14.33
C ALA A 90 1.72 9.02 -15.61
N LYS A 91 0.78 9.65 -16.33
CA LYS A 91 0.13 9.04 -17.51
C LYS A 91 1.12 8.42 -18.50
N GLY A 92 2.12 9.19 -18.94
CA GLY A 92 3.07 8.75 -19.95
C GLY A 92 3.93 7.57 -19.50
N TYR A 93 4.26 7.50 -18.22
CA TYR A 93 5.02 6.41 -17.63
C TYR A 93 4.23 5.09 -17.70
N TYR A 94 2.97 5.08 -17.24
CA TYR A 94 2.15 3.88 -17.29
C TYR A 94 1.73 3.48 -18.71
N GLU A 95 1.38 4.43 -19.58
CA GLU A 95 1.02 4.11 -20.98
C GLU A 95 2.18 3.50 -21.77
N LYS A 96 3.42 3.76 -21.36
CA LYS A 96 4.61 3.19 -21.99
C LYS A 96 4.91 1.76 -21.52
N HIS A 97 4.63 1.46 -20.25
CA HIS A 97 5.11 0.24 -19.60
C HIS A 97 4.01 -0.80 -19.32
N VAL A 98 2.75 -0.41 -19.26
CA VAL A 98 1.60 -1.33 -19.14
C VAL A 98 1.14 -1.77 -20.53
N ASP A 99 0.77 -3.04 -20.71
CA ASP A 99 0.12 -3.48 -21.95
C ASP A 99 -1.23 -2.75 -22.09
N ILE A 100 -1.29 -1.82 -23.03
CA ILE A 100 -2.49 -1.08 -23.42
C ILE A 100 -2.82 -1.29 -24.91
N SER A 101 -2.32 -2.39 -25.48
CA SER A 101 -2.55 -2.77 -26.87
C SER A 101 -4.01 -3.15 -27.15
N ASP A 102 -4.32 -3.43 -28.41
CA ASP A 102 -5.64 -3.95 -28.82
C ASP A 102 -5.82 -5.46 -28.50
N SER A 103 -4.96 -6.04 -27.66
CA SER A 103 -5.19 -7.39 -27.13
C SER A 103 -6.39 -7.39 -26.16
N LYS A 104 -6.86 -8.58 -25.75
CA LYS A 104 -7.89 -8.66 -24.69
C LYS A 104 -7.37 -8.06 -23.38
N LEU A 105 -6.12 -8.39 -23.01
CA LEU A 105 -5.44 -7.86 -21.83
C LEU A 105 -5.30 -6.35 -21.92
N GLY A 106 -4.76 -5.86 -23.04
CA GLY A 106 -4.46 -4.45 -23.25
C GLY A 106 -5.68 -3.56 -23.14
N ARG A 107 -6.83 -4.00 -23.68
CA ARG A 107 -8.10 -3.28 -23.52
C ARG A 107 -8.56 -3.20 -22.06
N LEU A 108 -8.47 -4.29 -21.30
CA LEU A 108 -8.86 -4.31 -19.89
C LEU A 108 -8.00 -3.37 -19.04
N GLN A 109 -6.68 -3.41 -19.25
CA GLN A 109 -5.75 -2.59 -18.48
C GLN A 109 -5.82 -1.11 -18.87
N LYS A 110 -6.04 -0.82 -20.16
CA LYS A 110 -6.29 0.54 -20.63
C LYS A 110 -7.56 1.13 -19.99
N GLU A 111 -8.66 0.37 -20.01
CA GLU A 111 -9.90 0.79 -19.35
C GLU A 111 -9.70 1.01 -17.86
N TRP A 112 -9.03 0.08 -17.16
CA TRP A 112 -8.71 0.22 -15.74
C TRP A 112 -7.86 1.47 -15.46
N LEU A 113 -6.77 1.68 -16.20
CA LEU A 113 -5.90 2.86 -16.06
C LEU A 113 -6.67 4.18 -16.24
N ASP A 114 -7.58 4.24 -17.22
CA ASP A 114 -8.41 5.42 -17.45
C ASP A 114 -9.42 5.65 -16.32
N GLN A 115 -9.89 4.59 -15.65
CA GLN A 115 -10.84 4.68 -14.53
C GLN A 115 -10.19 5.11 -13.21
N VAL A 116 -8.93 4.72 -12.96
CA VAL A 116 -8.24 5.01 -11.69
C VAL A 116 -7.43 6.31 -11.71
N ARG A 117 -7.08 6.82 -12.90
CA ARG A 117 -6.30 8.06 -13.07
C ARG A 117 -7.18 9.30 -13.04
N VAL A 118 -7.40 9.86 -11.86
CA VAL A 118 -8.45 10.86 -11.63
C VAL A 118 -8.01 12.13 -10.90
N THR A 119 -6.73 12.24 -10.53
CA THR A 119 -6.27 13.37 -9.72
C THR A 119 -4.83 13.78 -10.04
N SER A 120 -4.27 14.74 -9.29
CA SER A 120 -2.93 15.28 -9.50
C SER A 120 -2.02 15.03 -8.28
N ILE A 121 -0.72 14.85 -8.52
CA ILE A 121 0.27 14.73 -7.43
C ILE A 121 0.26 16.00 -6.57
N TYR A 122 0.06 17.15 -7.21
CA TYR A 122 -0.01 18.44 -6.52
C TYR A 122 -1.17 18.49 -5.51
N ASP A 123 -2.39 18.11 -5.90
CA ASP A 123 -3.55 18.16 -5.01
C ASP A 123 -3.39 17.18 -3.83
N PHE A 124 -2.83 16.00 -4.10
CA PHE A 124 -2.52 15.00 -3.08
C PHE A 124 -1.51 15.53 -2.06
N THR A 125 -0.33 15.95 -2.52
CA THR A 125 0.74 16.44 -1.65
C THR A 125 0.28 17.64 -0.83
N LYS A 126 -0.42 18.59 -1.46
CA LYS A 126 -0.99 19.76 -0.78
C LYS A 126 -1.95 19.35 0.34
N ALA A 127 -2.88 18.43 0.08
CA ALA A 127 -3.89 18.03 1.06
C ALA A 127 -3.26 17.34 2.29
N ILE A 128 -2.23 16.51 2.07
CA ILE A 128 -1.50 15.86 3.17
C ILE A 128 -0.69 16.88 3.98
N GLU A 129 0.04 17.79 3.32
CA GLU A 129 0.80 18.83 4.02
C GLU A 129 -0.11 19.74 4.87
N GLU A 130 -1.27 20.14 4.34
CA GLU A 130 -2.27 20.90 5.09
C GLU A 130 -2.86 20.12 6.29
N ALA A 131 -2.86 18.79 6.24
CA ALA A 131 -3.34 17.93 7.31
C ALA A 131 -2.33 17.73 8.44
N LYS A 132 -1.02 17.84 8.18
CA LYS A 132 0.03 17.56 9.17
C LYS A 132 -0.11 18.35 10.47
N GLU A 133 -0.44 19.64 10.38
CA GLU A 133 -0.63 20.48 11.58
C GLU A 133 -1.83 20.00 12.42
N ARG A 134 -2.95 19.65 11.78
CA ARG A 134 -4.16 19.18 12.47
C ARG A 134 -3.92 17.84 13.17
N TRP A 135 -3.20 16.94 12.51
CA TRP A 135 -2.84 15.62 13.05
C TRP A 135 -1.86 15.74 14.22
N SER A 136 -0.86 16.62 14.10
CA SER A 136 0.12 16.87 15.17
C SER A 136 -0.53 17.40 16.45
N LYS A 137 -1.54 18.29 16.34
CA LYS A 137 -2.35 18.76 17.49
C LYS A 137 -3.10 17.64 18.21
N ARG A 138 -3.32 16.50 17.52
CA ARG A 138 -3.95 15.29 18.05
C ARG A 138 -2.93 14.22 18.47
N GLY A 139 -1.63 14.54 18.44
CA GLY A 139 -0.55 13.65 18.88
C GLY A 139 -0.16 12.58 17.85
N ILE A 140 -0.55 12.76 16.58
CA ILE A 140 -0.23 11.84 15.48
C ILE A 140 0.70 12.54 14.49
N THR A 141 1.81 11.89 14.15
CA THR A 141 2.70 12.37 13.10
C THR A 141 2.20 11.84 11.75
N LEU A 142 1.82 12.74 10.84
CA LEU A 142 1.42 12.40 9.48
C LEU A 142 2.63 12.54 8.55
N LYS A 143 2.90 11.48 7.78
CA LYS A 143 3.95 11.40 6.75
C LYS A 143 3.34 11.40 5.36
N LEU A 144 3.96 12.17 4.47
CA LEU A 144 3.63 12.20 3.06
C LEU A 144 4.55 11.24 2.32
N GLY A 145 4.03 10.13 1.83
CA GLY A 145 4.76 9.23 0.94
C GLY A 145 4.06 9.08 -0.41
N ILE A 146 4.58 8.16 -1.21
CA ILE A 146 4.00 7.73 -2.49
C ILE A 146 4.34 6.26 -2.68
N GLU A 147 3.40 5.47 -3.19
CA GLU A 147 3.68 4.14 -3.71
C GLU A 147 3.82 4.21 -5.23
N ALA A 148 4.98 3.80 -5.74
CA ALA A 148 5.30 3.86 -7.14
C ALA A 148 5.68 2.48 -7.70
N ASP A 149 4.99 2.11 -8.78
CA ASP A 149 5.33 0.93 -9.57
C ASP A 149 6.70 1.04 -10.21
N TYR A 150 7.50 0.00 -10.05
CA TYR A 150 8.77 -0.15 -10.74
C TYR A 150 8.59 -0.89 -12.07
N PHE A 151 9.05 -0.25 -13.16
CA PHE A 151 9.22 -0.91 -14.45
C PHE A 151 10.70 -0.86 -14.85
N ILE A 152 11.25 -2.01 -15.25
CA ILE A 152 12.63 -2.10 -15.75
C ILE A 152 12.79 -1.17 -16.97
N GLY A 153 13.82 -0.32 -16.94
CA GLY A 153 14.08 0.68 -17.99
C GLY A 153 13.25 1.96 -17.86
N GLY A 154 12.40 2.07 -16.83
CA GLY A 154 11.60 3.25 -16.51
C GLY A 154 12.25 4.19 -15.49
N GLU A 155 13.47 3.90 -15.02
CA GLU A 155 14.09 4.53 -13.84
C GLU A 155 14.23 6.04 -13.97
N GLN A 156 14.64 6.52 -15.15
CA GLN A 156 14.85 7.95 -15.38
C GLN A 156 13.54 8.74 -15.42
N GLU A 157 12.47 8.16 -15.96
CA GLU A 157 11.14 8.75 -15.98
C GLU A 157 10.53 8.75 -14.58
N LEU A 158 10.62 7.61 -13.89
CA LEU A 158 10.17 7.49 -12.50
C LEU A 158 10.89 8.47 -11.58
N LYS A 159 12.21 8.64 -11.72
CA LYS A 159 12.98 9.64 -10.96
C LYS A 159 12.47 11.06 -11.18
N GLY A 160 12.04 11.40 -12.41
CA GLY A 160 11.41 12.67 -12.72
C GLY A 160 10.06 12.87 -12.02
N LEU A 161 9.23 11.82 -11.99
CA LEU A 161 7.93 11.83 -11.30
C LEU A 161 8.08 11.95 -9.79
N LEU A 162 9.02 11.21 -9.19
CA LEU A 162 9.31 11.26 -7.75
C LEU A 162 9.85 12.62 -7.30
N ALA A 163 10.41 13.42 -8.22
CA ALA A 163 10.86 14.79 -7.93
C ALA A 163 9.73 15.83 -7.89
N LEU A 164 8.48 15.45 -8.19
CA LEU A 164 7.31 16.34 -8.15
C LEU A 164 6.76 16.58 -6.74
N GLY A 165 7.22 15.82 -5.74
CA GLY A 165 6.82 15.96 -4.35
C GLY A 165 7.99 15.80 -3.39
N ASP A 166 7.96 16.54 -2.26
CA ASP A 166 8.97 16.44 -1.21
C ASP A 166 8.64 15.32 -0.22
N PHE A 167 8.60 14.08 -0.71
CA PHE A 167 8.15 12.91 0.06
C PHE A 167 9.02 12.64 1.30
N ASP A 168 8.36 12.26 2.39
CA ASP A 168 9.01 11.73 3.58
C ASP A 168 9.65 10.36 3.31
N TYR A 169 9.02 9.57 2.42
CA TYR A 169 9.54 8.31 1.91
C TYR A 169 8.83 7.88 0.61
N VAL A 170 9.45 6.97 -0.13
CA VAL A 170 8.90 6.37 -1.35
C VAL A 170 8.88 4.86 -1.20
N ILE A 171 7.70 4.29 -1.41
CA ILE A 171 7.50 2.85 -1.54
C ILE A 171 7.65 2.46 -3.00
N GLY A 172 8.48 1.45 -3.27
CA GLY A 172 8.56 0.78 -4.57
C GLY A 172 7.79 -0.53 -4.55
N SER A 173 6.96 -0.76 -5.56
CA SER A 173 6.19 -1.99 -5.70
C SER A 173 6.32 -2.59 -7.09
N VAL A 174 6.07 -3.89 -7.19
CA VAL A 174 5.97 -4.63 -8.44
C VAL A 174 4.56 -5.19 -8.52
N HIS A 175 3.67 -4.48 -9.22
CA HIS A 175 2.31 -4.94 -9.54
C HIS A 175 2.19 -5.46 -10.98
N PHE A 176 3.20 -5.20 -11.81
CA PHE A 176 3.22 -5.54 -13.22
C PHE A 176 4.40 -6.45 -13.59
N ILE A 177 4.16 -7.43 -14.45
CA ILE A 177 5.19 -8.26 -15.09
C ILE A 177 4.98 -8.20 -16.59
N ASP A 178 5.98 -7.74 -17.34
CA ASP A 178 5.91 -7.59 -18.80
C ASP A 178 4.66 -6.81 -19.28
N GLY A 179 4.28 -5.78 -18.52
CA GLY A 179 3.11 -4.94 -18.76
C GLY A 179 1.77 -5.54 -18.32
N TRP A 180 1.74 -6.77 -17.78
CA TRP A 180 0.56 -7.38 -17.19
C TRP A 180 0.46 -7.06 -15.69
N GLY A 181 -0.58 -6.33 -15.28
CA GLY A 181 -0.94 -6.09 -13.88
C GLY A 181 -1.56 -7.33 -13.27
N PHE A 182 -0.77 -8.12 -12.54
CA PHE A 182 -1.13 -9.49 -12.14
C PHE A 182 -2.04 -9.55 -10.92
N ASP A 183 -2.06 -8.52 -10.09
CA ASP A 183 -2.86 -8.44 -8.87
C ASP A 183 -4.27 -7.88 -9.10
N ASN A 184 -4.57 -7.44 -10.33
CA ASN A 184 -5.91 -7.08 -10.74
C ASN A 184 -6.79 -8.35 -10.88
N PRO A 185 -7.91 -8.46 -10.13
CA PRO A 185 -8.81 -9.62 -10.23
C PRO A 185 -9.37 -9.89 -11.63
N ASP A 186 -9.49 -8.86 -12.48
CA ASP A 186 -10.02 -8.96 -13.85
C ASP A 186 -9.00 -9.57 -14.83
N THR A 187 -7.72 -9.61 -14.47
CA THR A 187 -6.64 -10.18 -15.29
C THR A 187 -6.09 -11.49 -14.71
N LYS A 188 -6.63 -11.98 -13.58
CA LYS A 188 -6.13 -13.18 -12.88
C LYS A 188 -6.08 -14.45 -13.73
N GLU A 189 -6.85 -14.53 -14.82
CA GLU A 189 -6.84 -15.69 -15.71
C GLU A 189 -5.50 -15.85 -16.46
N TYR A 190 -4.73 -14.76 -16.59
CA TYR A 190 -3.44 -14.74 -17.27
C TYR A 190 -2.34 -15.45 -16.48
N PHE A 191 -2.53 -15.76 -15.20
CA PHE A 191 -1.65 -16.72 -14.52
C PHE A 191 -1.61 -18.08 -15.26
N GLY A 192 -2.74 -18.52 -15.82
CA GLY A 192 -2.84 -19.78 -16.56
C GLY A 192 -2.14 -19.77 -17.93
N THR A 193 -1.70 -18.61 -18.41
CA THR A 193 -0.96 -18.49 -19.68
C THR A 193 0.55 -18.50 -19.50
N HIS A 194 1.04 -18.46 -18.27
CA HIS A 194 2.46 -18.41 -17.95
C HIS A 194 2.95 -19.74 -17.35
N GLU A 195 4.20 -20.08 -17.63
CA GLU A 195 4.90 -21.12 -16.87
C GLU A 195 5.32 -20.53 -15.51
N LEU A 196 4.96 -21.22 -14.43
CA LEU A 196 5.01 -20.64 -13.08
C LEU A 196 6.43 -20.38 -12.58
N HIS A 197 7.43 -21.22 -12.92
CA HIS A 197 8.82 -20.98 -12.54
C HIS A 197 9.38 -19.75 -13.23
N THR A 198 9.10 -19.61 -14.53
CA THR A 198 9.49 -18.47 -15.35
C THR A 198 8.87 -17.20 -14.80
N LEU A 199 7.57 -17.23 -14.47
CA LEU A 199 6.85 -16.09 -13.89
C LEU A 199 7.48 -15.63 -12.57
N TYR A 200 7.76 -16.57 -11.66
CA TYR A 200 8.38 -16.25 -10.37
C TYR A 200 9.82 -15.77 -10.54
N HIS A 201 10.58 -16.34 -11.48
CA HIS A 201 11.92 -15.86 -11.80
C HIS A 201 11.89 -14.40 -12.28
N THR A 202 11.03 -14.07 -13.25
CA THR A 202 10.88 -12.70 -13.75
C THR A 202 10.43 -11.74 -12.66
N PHE A 203 9.48 -12.16 -11.81
CA PHE A 203 9.02 -11.35 -10.69
C PHE A 203 10.18 -11.01 -9.72
N PHE A 204 10.92 -12.00 -9.23
CA PHE A 204 12.00 -11.75 -8.28
C PHE A 204 13.18 -10.98 -8.91
N ALA A 205 13.50 -11.22 -10.18
CA ALA A 205 14.48 -10.41 -10.91
C ALA A 205 14.04 -8.93 -11.03
N THR A 206 12.74 -8.68 -11.19
CA THR A 206 12.17 -7.33 -11.22
C THR A 206 12.23 -6.68 -9.83
N VAL A 207 11.91 -7.43 -8.76
CA VAL A 207 12.07 -6.96 -7.38
C VAL A 207 13.53 -6.61 -7.08
N GLU A 208 14.49 -7.45 -7.48
CA GLU A 208 15.91 -7.16 -7.28
C GLU A 208 16.33 -5.89 -8.03
N SER A 209 15.87 -5.73 -9.26
CA SER A 209 16.12 -4.53 -10.06
C SER A 209 15.53 -3.28 -9.41
N ALA A 210 14.32 -3.38 -8.82
CA ALA A 210 13.71 -2.30 -8.06
C ALA A 210 14.57 -1.90 -6.85
N VAL A 211 15.03 -2.88 -6.06
CA VAL A 211 15.94 -2.64 -4.91
C VAL A 211 17.21 -1.93 -5.37
N ARG A 212 17.86 -2.45 -6.42
CA ARG A 212 19.15 -1.95 -6.94
C ARG A 212 19.03 -0.65 -7.74
N SER A 213 17.83 -0.17 -8.03
CA SER A 213 17.61 1.13 -8.65
C SER A 213 17.92 2.30 -7.71
N GLU A 214 17.92 2.05 -6.38
CA GLU A 214 18.07 3.05 -5.32
C GLU A 214 17.02 4.20 -5.38
N LEU A 215 15.90 3.97 -6.07
CA LEU A 215 14.81 4.95 -6.18
C LEU A 215 13.90 4.96 -4.94
N PHE A 216 13.93 3.89 -4.14
CA PHE A 216 12.94 3.61 -3.10
C PHE A 216 13.59 3.53 -1.71
N ASP A 217 12.82 3.93 -0.70
CA ASP A 217 13.23 3.81 0.70
C ASP A 217 12.68 2.51 1.33
N ILE A 218 11.54 2.04 0.83
CA ILE A 218 10.86 0.79 1.22
C ILE A 218 10.48 0.03 -0.06
N ILE A 219 10.73 -1.28 -0.13
CA ILE A 219 10.11 -2.15 -1.14
C ILE A 219 8.91 -2.89 -0.52
N ALA A 220 7.74 -2.71 -1.13
CA ALA A 220 6.48 -3.26 -0.66
C ALA A 220 6.36 -4.77 -0.89
N HIS A 221 5.57 -5.40 -0.01
CA HIS A 221 4.96 -6.72 -0.19
C HIS A 221 5.73 -7.67 -1.15
N LEU A 222 6.93 -8.09 -0.71
CA LEU A 222 7.99 -8.69 -1.55
C LEU A 222 7.65 -10.00 -2.26
N ASP A 223 6.58 -10.67 -1.89
CA ASP A 223 6.13 -11.91 -2.51
C ASP A 223 4.65 -11.85 -2.95
N ASN A 224 4.14 -10.64 -3.26
CA ASN A 224 2.76 -10.40 -3.65
C ASN A 224 2.31 -11.18 -4.91
N ILE A 225 3.22 -11.69 -5.74
CA ILE A 225 2.89 -12.56 -6.89
C ILE A 225 2.01 -13.77 -6.53
N LYS A 226 2.01 -14.20 -5.26
CA LYS A 226 1.16 -15.28 -4.73
C LYS A 226 -0.32 -14.92 -4.53
N VAL A 227 -0.70 -13.66 -4.78
CA VAL A 227 -1.98 -13.03 -4.43
C VAL A 227 -3.25 -13.85 -4.73
N PHE A 228 -3.28 -14.59 -5.85
CA PHE A 228 -4.42 -15.44 -6.26
C PHE A 228 -4.17 -16.94 -6.12
N ASN A 229 -3.25 -17.36 -5.25
CA ASN A 229 -2.89 -18.76 -4.97
C ASN A 229 -2.16 -19.51 -6.12
N TYR A 230 -1.67 -18.79 -7.14
CA TYR A 230 -0.74 -19.35 -8.13
C TYR A 230 0.69 -19.25 -7.56
N ARG A 231 1.16 -20.32 -6.91
CA ARG A 231 2.48 -20.32 -6.25
C ARG A 231 3.29 -21.59 -6.40
N LEU A 232 4.60 -21.42 -6.53
CA LEU A 232 5.58 -22.49 -6.38
C LEU A 232 5.60 -23.02 -4.95
N ASN A 233 6.25 -24.17 -4.74
CA ASN A 233 6.63 -24.56 -3.40
C ASN A 233 7.50 -23.45 -2.77
N GLU A 234 7.22 -23.09 -1.53
CA GLU A 234 7.94 -21.99 -0.88
C GLU A 234 9.43 -22.28 -0.69
N ASN A 235 9.80 -23.55 -0.49
CA ASN A 235 11.20 -23.94 -0.33
C ASN A 235 12.02 -23.75 -1.62
N GLU A 236 11.36 -23.80 -2.79
CA GLU A 236 12.00 -23.55 -4.09
C GLU A 236 12.34 -22.07 -4.30
N GLN A 237 11.74 -21.18 -3.51
CA GLN A 237 11.93 -19.72 -3.61
C GLN A 237 13.03 -19.20 -2.67
N LEU A 238 13.62 -20.08 -1.84
CA LEU A 238 14.55 -19.68 -0.79
C LEU A 238 15.83 -18.98 -1.31
N SER A 239 16.26 -19.28 -2.55
CA SER A 239 17.38 -18.56 -3.19
C SER A 239 17.01 -17.10 -3.44
N TYR A 240 15.85 -16.85 -4.05
CA TYR A 240 15.35 -15.49 -4.30
C TYR A 240 15.24 -14.69 -3.00
N TYR A 241 14.70 -15.31 -1.93
CA TYR A 241 14.57 -14.62 -0.64
C TYR A 241 15.91 -14.16 -0.08
N LYS A 242 16.97 -14.97 -0.22
CA LYS A 242 18.32 -14.60 0.22
C LYS A 242 18.93 -13.53 -0.65
N GLU A 243 18.78 -13.64 -1.97
CA GLU A 243 19.30 -12.67 -2.94
C GLU A 243 18.69 -11.27 -2.70
N ILE A 244 17.37 -11.20 -2.56
CA ILE A 244 16.68 -9.94 -2.25
C ILE A 244 17.04 -9.42 -0.85
N ALA A 245 17.13 -10.28 0.17
CA ALA A 245 17.54 -9.83 1.51
C ALA A 245 18.95 -9.23 1.50
N CYS A 246 19.90 -9.84 0.76
CA CYS A 246 21.22 -9.27 0.55
C CYS A 246 21.16 -7.92 -0.17
N ALA A 247 20.40 -7.83 -1.27
CA ALA A 247 20.27 -6.59 -2.02
C ALA A 247 19.70 -5.45 -1.15
N LEU A 248 18.66 -5.71 -0.35
CA LEU A 248 18.06 -4.72 0.55
C LEU A 248 19.06 -4.20 1.59
N VAL A 249 19.92 -5.07 2.12
CA VAL A 249 20.98 -4.67 3.06
C VAL A 249 22.06 -3.85 2.34
N GLU A 250 22.49 -4.29 1.15
CA GLU A 250 23.51 -3.61 0.34
C GLU A 250 23.12 -2.19 -0.04
N THR A 251 21.86 -1.98 -0.48
CA THR A 251 21.33 -0.68 -0.90
C THR A 251 20.78 0.14 0.26
N ASN A 252 20.84 -0.39 1.48
CA ASN A 252 20.27 0.24 2.67
C ASN A 252 18.76 0.53 2.52
N THR A 253 18.02 -0.30 1.79
CA THR A 253 16.59 -0.18 1.54
C THR A 253 15.81 -1.00 2.58
N ALA A 254 14.72 -0.44 3.12
CA ALA A 254 13.85 -1.17 4.03
C ALA A 254 12.81 -2.02 3.26
N THR A 255 12.11 -2.87 3.97
CA THR A 255 10.86 -3.48 3.50
C THR A 255 9.77 -3.36 4.57
N GLU A 256 8.63 -3.97 4.35
CA GLU A 256 7.47 -3.95 5.23
C GLU A 256 7.00 -5.36 5.58
N ILE A 257 6.34 -5.48 6.74
CA ILE A 257 5.40 -6.57 6.99
C ILE A 257 3.99 -6.03 6.76
N ASN A 258 3.40 -6.48 5.65
CA ASN A 258 2.16 -6.00 5.06
C ASN A 258 1.02 -7.00 5.28
N ALA A 259 -0.11 -6.50 5.76
CA ALA A 259 -1.30 -7.28 6.04
C ALA A 259 -2.36 -7.29 4.91
N GLY A 260 -2.22 -6.46 3.89
CA GLY A 260 -3.17 -6.30 2.79
C GLY A 260 -3.54 -7.62 2.12
N LEU A 261 -2.53 -8.44 1.77
CA LEU A 261 -2.75 -9.76 1.17
C LEU A 261 -3.61 -10.69 2.05
N TYR A 262 -3.49 -10.58 3.37
CA TYR A 262 -4.20 -11.44 4.31
C TYR A 262 -5.72 -11.19 4.30
N TYR A 263 -6.16 -9.93 4.21
CA TYR A 263 -7.58 -9.59 4.34
C TYR A 263 -8.25 -9.10 3.06
N ARG A 264 -7.50 -8.70 2.04
CA ARG A 264 -8.04 -8.24 0.74
C ARG A 264 -8.09 -9.36 -0.29
N TYR A 265 -7.22 -10.38 -0.17
CA TYR A 265 -7.01 -11.37 -1.21
C TYR A 265 -7.26 -12.83 -0.78
N PRO A 266 -7.53 -13.74 -1.75
CA PRO A 266 -7.80 -15.15 -1.45
C PRO A 266 -6.62 -15.92 -0.83
N VAL A 267 -5.39 -15.43 -0.96
CA VAL A 267 -4.20 -16.12 -0.40
C VAL A 267 -4.17 -16.13 1.12
N ARG A 268 -4.79 -15.13 1.79
CA ARG A 268 -4.92 -15.07 3.25
C ARG A 268 -3.60 -15.31 3.99
N GLU A 269 -2.52 -14.71 3.51
CA GLU A 269 -1.18 -14.80 4.08
C GLU A 269 -0.58 -13.40 4.21
N MET A 270 0.22 -13.18 5.26
CA MET A 270 1.02 -11.95 5.36
C MET A 270 2.03 -11.87 4.22
N CYS A 271 2.47 -10.65 3.94
CA CYS A 271 3.47 -10.38 2.92
C CYS A 271 4.61 -9.57 3.55
N PRO A 272 5.86 -10.07 3.56
CA PRO A 272 6.30 -11.35 3.03
C PRO A 272 5.75 -12.56 3.81
N SER A 273 5.82 -13.76 3.23
CA SER A 273 5.45 -15.01 3.90
C SER A 273 6.27 -15.24 5.20
N PRO A 274 5.83 -16.12 6.11
CA PRO A 274 6.58 -16.41 7.34
C PRO A 274 8.02 -16.90 7.09
N LEU A 275 8.25 -17.75 6.08
CA LEU A 275 9.61 -18.21 5.76
C LEU A 275 10.47 -17.06 5.22
N TYR A 276 9.90 -16.21 4.37
CA TYR A 276 10.63 -15.09 3.81
C TYR A 276 10.93 -14.02 4.88
N LEU A 277 9.98 -13.73 5.78
CA LEU A 277 10.21 -12.88 6.94
C LEU A 277 11.36 -13.40 7.82
N GLN A 278 11.44 -14.71 8.04
CA GLN A 278 12.55 -15.32 8.77
C GLN A 278 13.90 -15.07 8.08
N VAL A 279 13.96 -15.16 6.75
CA VAL A 279 15.17 -14.86 5.97
C VAL A 279 15.56 -13.40 6.11
N LEU A 280 14.60 -12.47 5.98
CA LEU A 280 14.84 -11.03 6.11
C LEU A 280 15.36 -10.67 7.50
N ALA A 281 14.73 -11.21 8.56
CA ALA A 281 15.15 -11.04 9.93
C ALA A 281 16.60 -11.52 10.16
N LYS A 282 16.95 -12.70 9.63
CA LYS A 282 18.30 -13.28 9.75
C LYS A 282 19.38 -12.42 9.07
N HIS A 283 19.04 -11.73 7.99
CA HIS A 283 19.96 -10.83 7.29
C HIS A 283 20.01 -9.42 7.90
N GLY A 284 19.16 -9.13 8.90
CA GLY A 284 19.09 -7.81 9.51
C GLY A 284 18.48 -6.74 8.60
N VAL A 285 17.59 -7.14 7.69
CA VAL A 285 16.86 -6.19 6.82
C VAL A 285 16.01 -5.27 7.70
N PRO A 286 16.06 -3.94 7.50
CA PRO A 286 15.16 -3.01 8.20
C PRO A 286 13.71 -3.21 7.76
N ILE A 287 12.79 -3.36 8.71
CA ILE A 287 11.37 -3.62 8.44
C ILE A 287 10.49 -2.51 9.04
N THR A 288 9.44 -2.09 8.32
CA THR A 288 8.35 -1.26 8.85
C THR A 288 7.02 -2.03 8.92
N LEU A 289 6.00 -1.42 9.52
CA LEU A 289 4.65 -1.99 9.66
C LEU A 289 3.71 -1.36 8.64
N SER A 290 2.89 -2.19 7.98
CA SER A 290 1.85 -1.71 7.07
C SER A 290 0.56 -2.52 7.18
N SER A 291 -0.56 -1.80 7.26
CA SER A 291 -1.87 -2.42 7.04
C SER A 291 -2.20 -2.57 5.56
N ASP A 292 -1.65 -1.71 4.70
CA ASP A 292 -2.08 -1.55 3.30
C ASP A 292 -3.58 -1.15 3.23
N ALA A 293 -3.91 -0.14 4.03
CA ALA A 293 -5.29 0.31 4.20
C ALA A 293 -5.77 1.05 2.97
N HIS A 294 -7.02 0.79 2.61
CA HIS A 294 -7.68 1.39 1.45
C HIS A 294 -8.94 2.17 1.83
N TYR A 295 -9.27 2.10 3.12
CA TYR A 295 -10.41 2.74 3.76
C TYR A 295 -10.01 3.16 5.18
N PRO A 296 -10.62 4.21 5.76
CA PRO A 296 -10.22 4.70 7.07
C PRO A 296 -10.19 3.64 8.18
N ASN A 297 -11.18 2.74 8.26
CA ASN A 297 -11.25 1.69 9.28
C ASN A 297 -10.24 0.53 9.06
N ASP A 298 -9.65 0.42 7.86
CA ASP A 298 -8.56 -0.53 7.61
C ASP A 298 -7.22 -0.06 8.18
N LEU A 299 -7.06 1.23 8.50
CA LEU A 299 -5.83 1.75 9.11
C LEU A 299 -5.50 0.97 10.38
N GLY A 300 -4.27 0.51 10.52
CA GLY A 300 -3.79 -0.21 11.69
C GLY A 300 -4.24 -1.66 11.79
N LYS A 301 -4.92 -2.19 10.78
CA LYS A 301 -5.40 -3.58 10.78
C LYS A 301 -4.20 -4.53 10.78
N TYR A 302 -4.24 -5.50 11.69
CA TYR A 302 -3.17 -6.48 11.95
C TYR A 302 -1.82 -5.90 12.41
N VAL A 303 -1.72 -4.60 12.73
CA VAL A 303 -0.46 -4.01 13.20
C VAL A 303 -0.01 -4.63 14.53
N GLU A 304 -0.92 -4.95 15.43
CA GLU A 304 -0.59 -5.59 16.72
C GLU A 304 -0.04 -7.01 16.53
N GLU A 305 -0.67 -7.78 15.64
CA GLU A 305 -0.26 -9.12 15.24
C GLU A 305 1.10 -9.10 14.54
N ASN A 306 1.34 -8.10 13.69
CA ASN A 306 2.63 -7.91 13.03
C ASN A 306 3.73 -7.51 14.02
N ILE A 307 3.44 -6.66 15.02
CA ILE A 307 4.39 -6.35 16.11
C ILE A 307 4.79 -7.63 16.87
N LYS A 308 3.83 -8.48 17.21
CA LYS A 308 4.10 -9.77 17.87
C LYS A 308 4.94 -10.69 16.98
N THR A 309 4.63 -10.73 15.68
CA THR A 309 5.39 -11.51 14.70
C THR A 309 6.84 -11.03 14.62
N LEU A 310 7.08 -9.72 14.50
CA LEU A 310 8.43 -9.15 14.48
C LEU A 310 9.22 -9.49 15.75
N ARG A 311 8.59 -9.41 16.92
CA ARG A 311 9.22 -9.80 18.20
C ARG A 311 9.63 -11.27 18.26
N ASN A 312 8.80 -12.16 17.73
CA ASN A 312 9.12 -13.59 17.65
C ASN A 312 10.32 -13.88 16.73
N HIS A 313 10.71 -12.92 15.89
CA HIS A 313 11.90 -12.93 15.05
C HIS A 313 13.04 -12.06 15.61
N ASP A 314 13.00 -11.71 16.91
CA ASP A 314 13.98 -10.87 17.60
C ASP A 314 14.13 -9.44 17.02
N ILE A 315 13.13 -8.97 16.26
CA ILE A 315 13.09 -7.61 15.73
C ILE A 315 12.41 -6.71 16.77
N SER A 316 13.22 -5.83 17.37
CA SER A 316 12.78 -4.87 18.39
C SER A 316 12.61 -3.46 17.86
N HIS A 317 13.09 -3.17 16.64
CA HIS A 317 13.05 -1.84 16.04
C HIS A 317 12.43 -1.89 14.65
N ILE A 318 11.69 -0.83 14.30
CA ILE A 318 11.08 -0.62 12.99
C ILE A 318 11.71 0.58 12.28
N ALA A 319 11.72 0.52 10.95
CA ALA A 319 12.14 1.61 10.10
C ALA A 319 11.05 2.69 10.03
N THR A 320 11.43 3.94 10.30
CA THR A 320 10.61 5.15 10.10
C THR A 320 11.39 6.12 9.21
N PHE A 321 10.70 7.06 8.57
CA PHE A 321 11.32 7.91 7.56
C PHE A 321 10.90 9.37 7.67
N THR A 322 11.82 10.27 7.34
CA THR A 322 11.56 11.69 7.18
C THR A 322 12.49 12.23 6.12
N LYS A 323 11.93 12.88 5.09
CA LYS A 323 12.68 13.36 3.93
C LYS A 323 13.69 12.33 3.39
N ARG A 324 13.23 11.10 3.14
CA ARG A 324 14.01 9.96 2.62
C ARG A 324 15.11 9.44 3.57
N VAL A 325 15.17 9.94 4.81
CA VAL A 325 16.16 9.51 5.82
C VAL A 325 15.52 8.52 6.79
N ARG A 326 16.07 7.31 6.84
CA ARG A 326 15.63 6.26 7.76
C ARG A 326 16.08 6.54 9.20
N THR A 327 15.18 6.34 10.15
CA THR A 327 15.45 6.25 11.59
C THR A 327 14.86 4.97 12.14
N MET A 328 15.64 4.21 12.92
CA MET A 328 15.12 3.03 13.61
C MET A 328 14.45 3.43 14.92
N ARG A 329 13.21 2.96 15.15
CA ARG A 329 12.42 3.26 16.35
C ARG A 329 12.07 1.98 17.08
N LEU A 330 12.20 1.98 18.40
CA LEU A 330 11.82 0.85 19.24
C LEU A 330 10.32 0.56 19.08
N LEU A 331 9.95 -0.72 18.91
CA LEU A 331 8.58 -1.19 18.99
C LEU A 331 8.03 -0.93 20.40
N GLU A 332 6.77 -0.47 20.50
CA GLU A 332 6.18 -0.10 21.79
C GLU A 332 6.03 -1.34 22.65
N GLU A 333 6.66 -1.40 23.83
CA GLU A 333 6.54 -2.53 24.76
C GLU A 333 5.06 -2.88 24.98
N GLU A 334 4.73 -4.17 25.08
CA GLU A 334 3.42 -4.55 25.59
C GLU A 334 3.29 -3.89 26.95
N GLY A 335 2.39 -2.91 27.06
CA GLY A 335 2.04 -2.34 28.34
C GLY A 335 1.63 -3.51 29.22
N ILE A 336 2.43 -3.78 30.25
CA ILE A 336 2.02 -4.64 31.35
C ILE A 336 0.75 -3.95 31.86
N ILE A 337 -0.41 -4.48 31.48
CA ILE A 337 -1.65 -4.17 32.15
C ILE A 337 -1.42 -4.70 33.56
N SER A 338 -0.95 -3.82 34.44
CA SER A 338 -0.94 -4.07 35.87
C SER A 338 -2.38 -4.42 36.24
N LYS A 339 -2.52 -5.67 36.69
CA LYS A 339 -3.73 -6.42 37.03
C LYS A 339 -4.91 -5.61 37.55
#